data_AF-A0A973EUV7-F1
#
_entry.id   AF-A0A973EUV7-F1
#
_cell.length_a   1.000
_cell.length_b   1.000
_cell.length_c   1.000
_cell.angle_alpha   90.00
_cell.angle_beta   90.00
_cell.angle_gamma   90.00
#
_symmetry.space_group_name_H-M   'P 1'
#
loop_
_entity.id
_entity.type
_entity.pdbx_description
1 polymer ?
#
loop_
_entity_poly.entity_id
_entity_poly.type
_entity_poly.pdbx_seq_one_letter_code
_entity_poly.pdbx_strand_id
1 'polypeptide(L)'
;MKTKSRLANILAMSLLLSAAFMMLAGMTGDWRSEVPPRPEGPCDIYASAGCPCAAAHSTTRALYASYNGPLYQVMRQSDGKTLDIGVVQPGEGDPGGYADAAAQDEFCANTYCWITVIYDQSGNGNHLTQAPRGGFSGPAMGG
;
A
#
# COMPACT_ATOMS: atom_id res chain seq x y z
N MET A 1 -14.61 45.06 53.86
CA MET A 1 -13.39 44.32 53.44
C MET A 1 -13.64 42.88 52.97
N LYS A 2 -14.63 42.13 53.52
CA LYS A 2 -14.93 40.73 53.13
C LYS A 2 -15.45 40.54 51.68
N THR A 3 -16.19 41.49 51.11
CA THR A 3 -16.78 41.38 49.75
C THR A 3 -15.75 41.53 48.63
N LYS A 4 -14.73 42.39 48.80
CA LYS A 4 -13.65 42.57 47.82
C LYS A 4 -12.74 41.33 47.70
N SER A 5 -12.47 40.66 48.82
CA SER A 5 -11.71 39.40 48.86
C SER A 5 -12.50 38.23 48.26
N ARG A 6 -13.83 38.18 48.47
CA ARG A 6 -14.69 37.18 47.81
C ARG A 6 -14.75 37.36 46.29
N LEU A 7 -14.84 38.60 45.82
CA LEU A 7 -14.84 38.89 44.39
C LEU A 7 -13.51 38.51 43.72
N ALA A 8 -12.38 38.83 44.38
CA ALA A 8 -11.05 38.45 43.91
C ALA A 8 -10.84 36.93 43.86
N ASN A 9 -11.33 36.19 44.86
CA ASN A 9 -11.24 34.74 44.88
C ASN A 9 -12.13 34.07 43.82
N ILE A 10 -13.33 34.62 43.55
CA ILE A 10 -14.22 34.13 42.49
C ILE A 10 -13.61 34.38 41.11
N LEU A 11 -13.04 35.58 40.88
CA LEU A 11 -12.33 35.89 39.64
C LEU A 11 -11.12 34.97 39.45
N ALA A 12 -10.32 34.74 40.48
CA ALA A 12 -9.17 33.84 40.44
C ALA A 12 -9.58 32.38 40.14
N MET A 13 -10.64 31.86 40.78
CA MET A 13 -11.15 30.52 40.47
C MET A 13 -11.71 30.42 39.05
N SER A 14 -12.40 31.46 38.55
CA SER A 14 -12.94 31.47 37.17
C SER A 14 -11.83 31.46 36.11
N LEU A 15 -10.71 32.13 36.38
CA LEU A 15 -9.53 32.15 35.50
C LEU A 15 -8.82 30.79 35.48
N LEU A 16 -8.73 30.12 36.64
CA LEU A 16 -8.13 28.78 36.74
C LEU A 16 -8.99 27.72 36.06
N LEU A 17 -10.33 27.81 36.17
CA LEU A 17 -11.25 26.86 35.53
C LEU A 17 -11.24 26.96 34.01
N SER A 18 -11.12 28.18 33.48
CA SER A 18 -11.05 28.43 32.02
C SER A 18 -9.68 28.03 31.43
N ALA A 19 -8.58 28.20 32.18
CA ALA A 19 -7.26 27.69 31.79
C ALA A 19 -7.23 26.15 31.74
N ALA A 20 -7.85 25.47 32.72
CA ALA A 20 -7.97 24.01 32.70
C ALA A 20 -8.83 23.50 31.53
N PHE A 21 -9.91 24.20 31.18
CA PHE A 21 -10.74 23.84 30.03
C PHE A 21 -10.01 24.01 28.68
N MET A 22 -9.18 25.07 28.54
CA MET A 22 -8.31 25.22 27.36
C MET A 22 -7.22 24.14 27.25
N MET A 23 -6.68 23.66 28.38
CA MET A 23 -5.71 22.54 28.40
C MET A 23 -6.37 21.21 27.98
N LEU A 24 -7.62 20.95 28.39
CA LEU A 24 -8.37 19.76 27.97
C LEU A 24 -8.79 19.82 26.48
N ALA A 25 -9.05 21.02 25.94
CA ALA A 25 -9.31 21.20 24.51
C ALA A 25 -8.05 21.02 23.64
N GLY A 26 -6.84 21.16 24.21
CA GLY A 26 -5.57 20.89 23.52
C GLY A 26 -5.23 19.40 23.36
N MET A 27 -5.98 18.50 24.00
CA MET A 27 -5.83 17.04 23.87
C MET A 27 -6.71 16.43 22.78
N THR A 28 -7.39 17.25 21.97
CA THR A 28 -7.75 16.82 20.62
C THR A 28 -6.50 16.87 19.75
N GLY A 29 -5.48 16.08 20.11
CA GLY A 29 -4.52 15.65 19.11
C GLY A 29 -5.34 15.06 17.98
N ASP A 30 -5.11 15.54 16.77
CA ASP A 30 -5.60 14.92 15.55
C ASP A 30 -5.21 13.44 15.66
N TRP A 31 -6.15 12.57 16.07
CA TRP A 31 -6.06 11.13 15.85
C TRP A 31 -6.25 10.88 14.36
N ARG A 32 -5.55 11.63 13.50
CA ARG A 32 -5.36 11.29 12.11
C ARG A 32 -4.66 9.95 12.17
N SER A 33 -5.41 8.92 11.83
CA SER A 33 -4.90 7.61 11.45
C SER A 33 -3.68 7.83 10.58
N GLU A 34 -2.49 7.75 11.19
CA GLU A 34 -1.24 8.00 10.50
C GLU A 34 -1.07 6.82 9.55
N VAL A 35 -1.13 7.09 8.25
CA VAL A 35 -0.88 6.07 7.23
C VAL A 35 0.61 5.72 7.34
N PRO A 36 0.97 4.53 7.84
CA PRO A 36 2.37 4.21 8.05
C PRO A 36 3.09 4.09 6.70
N PRO A 37 4.33 4.58 6.56
CA PRO A 37 5.10 4.38 5.34
C PRO A 37 5.40 2.89 5.16
N ARG A 38 5.43 2.41 3.92
CA ARG A 38 5.84 1.04 3.62
C ARG A 38 7.30 0.82 4.03
N PRO A 39 7.61 -0.26 4.77
CA PRO A 39 8.99 -0.63 5.08
C PRO A 39 9.80 -0.89 3.80
N GLU A 40 11.12 -0.80 3.92
CA GLU A 40 12.05 -1.17 2.85
C GLU A 40 11.74 -2.58 2.33
N GLY A 41 11.61 -2.68 1.01
CA GLY A 41 11.48 -3.94 0.31
C GLY A 41 12.84 -4.56 0.00
N PRO A 42 12.87 -5.82 -0.48
CA PRO A 42 14.11 -6.49 -0.87
C PRO A 42 15.00 -5.67 -1.81
N CYS A 43 14.41 -4.97 -2.79
CA CYS A 43 15.19 -4.23 -3.77
C CYS A 43 15.70 -2.88 -3.26
N ASP A 44 15.09 -2.31 -2.22
CA ASP A 44 15.66 -1.15 -1.51
C ASP A 44 16.92 -1.58 -0.73
N ILE A 45 16.85 -2.73 -0.05
CA ILE A 45 17.98 -3.33 0.68
C ILE A 45 19.15 -3.66 -0.27
N TYR A 46 18.84 -4.25 -1.43
CA TYR A 46 19.84 -4.52 -2.45
C TYR A 46 20.49 -3.25 -3.01
N ALA A 47 19.69 -2.20 -3.27
CA ALA A 47 20.19 -0.94 -3.75
C ALA A 47 21.08 -0.23 -2.73
N SER A 48 20.71 -0.23 -1.44
CA SER A 48 21.51 0.39 -0.38
C SER A 48 22.86 -0.30 -0.16
N ALA A 49 22.94 -1.60 -0.47
CA ALA A 49 24.19 -2.38 -0.48
C ALA A 49 25.04 -2.20 -1.75
N GLY A 50 24.62 -1.36 -2.72
CA GLY A 50 25.33 -1.15 -3.98
C GLY A 50 25.12 -2.24 -5.03
N CYS A 51 24.14 -3.13 -4.84
CA CYS A 51 23.81 -4.25 -5.73
C CYS A 51 22.34 -4.18 -6.17
N PRO A 52 21.89 -3.12 -6.87
CA PRO A 52 20.49 -2.91 -7.19
C PRO A 52 19.88 -4.04 -8.03
N CYS A 53 18.60 -4.33 -7.82
CA CYS A 53 17.86 -5.31 -8.62
C CYS A 53 17.84 -4.90 -10.11
N ALA A 54 18.32 -5.79 -10.98
CA ALA A 54 18.18 -5.63 -12.44
C ALA A 54 16.81 -6.10 -12.97
N ALA A 55 16.14 -6.99 -12.23
CA ALA A 55 14.77 -7.40 -12.45
C ALA A 55 14.13 -7.81 -11.11
N ALA A 56 12.84 -7.54 -10.95
CA ALA A 56 12.13 -7.79 -9.69
C ALA A 56 10.69 -8.24 -9.97
N HIS A 57 10.38 -9.52 -9.73
CA HIS A 57 9.09 -10.12 -10.06
C HIS A 57 8.39 -10.66 -8.81
N SER A 58 7.10 -10.35 -8.66
CA SER A 58 6.26 -10.92 -7.61
C SER A 58 4.79 -10.78 -7.98
N THR A 59 4.00 -11.82 -7.73
CA THR A 59 2.54 -11.79 -7.82
C THR A 59 1.86 -11.50 -6.48
N THR A 60 2.64 -11.35 -5.41
CA THR A 60 2.09 -11.28 -4.04
C THR A 60 2.28 -9.92 -3.40
N ARG A 61 3.38 -9.22 -3.70
CA ARG A 61 3.70 -7.94 -3.08
C ARG A 61 4.68 -7.09 -3.89
N ALA A 62 4.73 -5.80 -3.56
CA ALA A 62 5.81 -4.93 -3.95
C ALA A 62 7.16 -5.38 -3.36
N LEU A 63 8.21 -5.24 -4.16
CA LEU A 63 9.62 -5.53 -3.82
C LEU A 63 10.42 -4.26 -3.54
N TYR A 64 9.82 -3.08 -3.78
CA TYR A 64 10.30 -1.77 -3.34
C TYR A 64 9.22 -1.10 -2.47
N ALA A 65 9.65 -0.36 -1.45
CA ALA A 65 8.79 0.43 -0.58
C ALA A 65 7.91 1.40 -1.38
N SER A 66 8.49 2.02 -2.42
CA SER A 66 7.86 3.02 -3.27
C SER A 66 7.03 2.47 -4.42
N TYR A 67 7.03 1.15 -4.66
CA TYR A 67 6.38 0.58 -5.84
C TYR A 67 4.86 0.59 -5.72
N ASN A 68 4.18 1.30 -6.62
CA ASN A 68 2.72 1.36 -6.70
C ASN A 68 2.18 0.98 -8.10
N GLY A 69 3.02 0.35 -8.92
CA GLY A 69 2.65 -0.15 -10.24
C GLY A 69 1.93 -1.49 -10.21
N PRO A 70 1.61 -2.04 -11.39
CA PRO A 70 0.99 -3.34 -11.52
C PRO A 70 1.98 -4.47 -11.21
N LEU A 71 1.59 -5.43 -10.37
CA LEU A 71 2.42 -6.60 -10.03
C LEU A 71 2.37 -7.66 -11.13
N TYR A 72 1.18 -7.93 -11.66
CA TYR A 72 0.95 -8.92 -12.70
C TYR A 72 -0.33 -8.61 -13.47
N GLN A 73 -0.48 -9.22 -14.64
CA GLN A 73 -1.70 -9.16 -15.44
C GLN A 73 -2.42 -10.51 -15.41
N VAL A 74 -3.74 -10.47 -15.22
CA VAL A 74 -4.63 -11.63 -15.42
C VAL A 74 -5.41 -11.47 -16.72
N MET A 75 -5.68 -12.59 -17.39
CA MET A 75 -6.62 -12.69 -18.49
C MET A 75 -7.71 -13.69 -18.11
N ARG A 76 -8.98 -13.30 -18.29
CA ARG A 76 -10.12 -14.17 -17.99
C ARG A 76 -10.60 -14.92 -19.23
N GLN A 77 -10.95 -16.19 -19.04
CA GLN A 77 -11.36 -17.09 -20.13
C GLN A 77 -12.67 -16.68 -20.80
N SER A 78 -13.59 -16.10 -20.03
CA SER A 78 -14.96 -15.82 -20.49
C SER A 78 -15.02 -14.91 -21.72
N ASP A 79 -14.10 -13.94 -21.83
CA ASP A 79 -14.09 -12.98 -22.93
C ASP A 79 -12.68 -12.52 -23.38
N GLY A 80 -11.62 -13.11 -22.83
CA GLY A 80 -10.24 -12.78 -23.17
C GLY A 80 -9.78 -11.39 -22.72
N LYS A 81 -10.56 -10.67 -21.90
CA LYS A 81 -10.14 -9.39 -21.34
C LYS A 81 -9.04 -9.58 -20.31
N THR A 82 -8.21 -8.55 -20.16
CA THR A 82 -7.15 -8.51 -19.18
C THR A 82 -7.40 -7.45 -18.11
N LEU A 83 -6.80 -7.66 -16.94
CA LEU A 83 -6.73 -6.70 -15.85
C LEU A 83 -5.33 -6.77 -15.24
N ASP A 84 -4.73 -5.61 -15.00
CA ASP A 84 -3.51 -5.51 -14.23
C ASP A 84 -3.85 -5.44 -12.73
N ILE A 85 -3.27 -6.35 -11.95
CA ILE A 85 -3.42 -6.39 -10.50
C ILE A 85 -2.28 -5.59 -9.88
N GLY A 86 -2.64 -4.45 -9.27
CA GLY A 86 -1.72 -3.58 -8.55
C GLY A 86 -1.54 -3.96 -7.08
N VAL A 87 -0.95 -3.04 -6.33
CA VAL A 87 -0.86 -3.12 -4.88
C VAL A 87 -2.04 -2.41 -4.21
N VAL A 88 -2.50 -2.97 -3.10
CA VAL A 88 -3.38 -2.27 -2.17
C VAL A 88 -2.65 -1.01 -1.69
N GLN A 89 -3.33 0.13 -1.80
CA GLN A 89 -2.79 1.41 -1.37
C GLN A 89 -2.71 1.47 0.17
N PRO A 90 -1.76 2.24 0.72
CA PRO A 90 -1.68 2.44 2.16
C PRO A 90 -3.00 3.00 2.73
N GLY A 91 -3.37 2.52 3.92
CA GLY A 91 -4.58 2.90 4.64
C GLY A 91 -4.34 3.02 6.14
N GLU A 92 -5.41 3.19 6.91
CA GLU A 92 -5.34 3.29 8.37
C GLU A 92 -4.72 2.03 8.97
N GLY A 93 -3.52 2.16 9.54
CA GLY A 93 -2.78 1.06 10.17
C GLY A 93 -2.18 0.04 9.20
N ASP A 94 -2.32 0.22 7.89
CA ASP A 94 -1.79 -0.69 6.86
C ASP A 94 -0.91 0.08 5.86
N PRO A 95 0.39 -0.23 5.75
CA PRO A 95 1.27 0.39 4.77
C PRO A 95 1.00 -0.04 3.31
N GLY A 96 0.06 -0.96 3.08
CA GLY A 96 -0.27 -1.52 1.78
C GLY A 96 0.88 -2.32 1.17
N GLY A 97 0.86 -2.49 -0.15
CA GLY A 97 1.94 -3.14 -0.90
C GLY A 97 1.76 -4.62 -1.18
N TYR A 98 0.75 -5.28 -0.61
CA TYR A 98 0.31 -6.59 -1.08
C TYR A 98 -0.56 -6.46 -2.33
N ALA A 99 -0.63 -7.52 -3.14
CA ALA A 99 -1.49 -7.59 -4.30
C ALA A 99 -2.96 -7.34 -3.93
N ASP A 100 -3.68 -6.59 -4.77
CA ASP A 100 -5.13 -6.44 -4.66
C ASP A 100 -5.85 -7.73 -5.12
N ALA A 101 -5.84 -8.73 -4.24
CA ALA A 101 -6.48 -10.01 -4.49
C ALA A 101 -7.99 -9.88 -4.68
N ALA A 102 -8.63 -8.91 -4.02
CA ALA A 102 -10.07 -8.67 -4.15
C ALA A 102 -10.43 -8.23 -5.58
N ALA A 103 -9.63 -7.34 -6.19
CA ALA A 103 -9.79 -6.95 -7.58
C ALA A 103 -9.63 -8.14 -8.55
N GLN A 104 -8.70 -9.05 -8.28
CA GLN A 104 -8.57 -10.28 -9.05
C GLN A 104 -9.81 -11.17 -8.91
N ASP A 105 -10.26 -11.42 -7.68
CA ASP A 105 -11.39 -12.30 -7.40
C ASP A 105 -12.67 -11.78 -8.07
N GLU A 106 -12.91 -10.47 -8.02
CA GLU A 106 -14.03 -9.83 -8.71
C GLU A 106 -13.91 -9.98 -10.23
N PHE A 107 -12.73 -9.72 -10.79
CA PHE A 107 -12.51 -9.80 -12.24
C PHE A 107 -12.66 -11.23 -12.79
N CYS A 108 -12.22 -12.22 -12.01
CA CYS A 108 -12.21 -13.64 -12.33
C CYS A 108 -13.49 -14.37 -11.91
N ALA A 109 -14.48 -13.67 -11.34
CA ALA A 109 -15.71 -14.27 -10.87
C ALA A 109 -16.43 -15.08 -11.97
N ASN A 110 -16.86 -16.30 -11.63
CA ASN A 110 -17.58 -17.22 -12.52
C ASN A 110 -16.82 -17.61 -13.80
N THR A 111 -15.49 -17.52 -13.80
CA THR A 111 -14.65 -17.96 -14.93
C THR A 111 -13.26 -18.39 -14.43
N TYR A 112 -12.39 -18.79 -15.35
CA TYR A 112 -10.99 -19.07 -15.06
C TYR A 112 -10.13 -17.90 -15.47
N CYS A 113 -9.05 -17.67 -14.73
CA CYS A 113 -8.04 -16.67 -15.05
C CYS A 113 -6.66 -17.31 -15.18
N TRP A 114 -5.86 -16.72 -16.06
CA TRP A 114 -4.44 -17.03 -16.18
C TRP A 114 -3.64 -15.75 -15.95
N ILE A 115 -2.49 -15.88 -15.29
CA ILE A 115 -1.51 -14.81 -15.23
C ILE A 115 -0.77 -14.78 -16.57
N THR A 116 -0.90 -13.68 -17.32
CA THR A 116 -0.32 -13.54 -18.67
C THR A 116 0.99 -12.76 -18.66
N VAL A 117 1.17 -11.87 -17.66
CA VAL A 117 2.39 -11.10 -17.46
C VAL A 117 2.70 -11.05 -15.97
N ILE A 118 3.95 -11.27 -15.58
CA ILE A 118 4.47 -10.87 -14.26
C ILE A 118 5.40 -9.68 -14.49
N TYR A 119 5.00 -8.52 -14.01
CA TYR A 119 5.71 -7.29 -14.29
C TYR A 119 7.04 -7.21 -13.51
N ASP A 120 7.97 -6.49 -14.11
CA ASP A 120 9.27 -6.19 -13.54
C ASP A 120 9.18 -4.84 -12.84
N GLN A 121 9.34 -4.88 -11.52
CA GLN A 121 9.22 -3.72 -10.65
C GLN A 121 10.47 -2.84 -10.67
N SER A 122 11.59 -3.30 -11.26
CA SER A 122 12.86 -2.56 -11.30
C SER A 122 12.85 -1.36 -12.24
N GLY A 123 11.87 -1.26 -13.14
CA GLY A 123 11.78 -0.23 -14.17
C GLY A 123 12.57 -0.56 -15.45
N ASN A 124 13.29 -1.69 -15.49
CA ASN A 124 14.08 -2.10 -16.67
C ASN A 124 13.25 -2.79 -17.76
N GLY A 125 11.96 -3.06 -17.52
CA GLY A 125 11.07 -3.66 -18.51
C GLY A 125 11.29 -5.15 -18.76
N ASN A 126 11.97 -5.86 -17.84
CA ASN A 126 12.25 -7.29 -17.95
C ASN A 126 11.04 -8.14 -17.55
N HIS A 127 9.85 -7.84 -18.08
CA HIS A 127 8.61 -8.51 -17.73
C HIS A 127 8.63 -9.99 -18.14
N LEU A 128 8.06 -10.86 -17.32
CA LEU A 128 7.89 -12.27 -17.65
C LEU A 128 6.55 -12.48 -18.36
N THR A 129 6.60 -13.03 -19.56
CA THR A 129 5.42 -13.46 -20.32
C THR A 129 5.47 -14.95 -20.55
N GLN A 130 4.46 -15.50 -21.22
CA GLN A 130 4.50 -16.89 -21.69
C GLN A 130 5.81 -17.16 -22.44
N ALA A 131 6.54 -18.19 -22.03
CA ALA A 131 7.80 -18.56 -22.64
C ALA A 131 7.55 -19.07 -24.08
N PRO A 132 8.39 -18.68 -25.06
CA PRO A 132 8.31 -19.21 -26.41
C PRO A 132 8.92 -20.62 -26.47
N ARG A 133 8.71 -21.30 -27.60
CA ARG A 133 9.36 -22.58 -27.87
C ARG A 133 10.88 -22.50 -27.79
N GLY A 134 11.50 -23.56 -27.29
CA GLY A 134 12.96 -23.71 -27.25
C GLY A 134 13.45 -24.95 -28.01
N GLY A 135 14.49 -25.60 -27.49
CA GLY A 135 14.95 -26.90 -27.97
C GLY A 135 13.94 -28.03 -27.72
N PHE A 136 12.99 -27.81 -26.82
CA PHE A 136 11.82 -28.65 -26.59
C PHE A 136 10.56 -27.81 -26.78
N SER A 137 9.48 -28.46 -27.24
CA SER A 137 8.17 -27.82 -27.38
C SER A 137 7.36 -27.95 -26.11
N GLY A 138 6.75 -26.86 -25.68
CA GLY A 138 5.69 -26.87 -24.69
C GLY A 138 4.38 -27.44 -25.26
N PRO A 139 3.39 -27.70 -24.39
CA PRO A 139 2.08 -28.23 -24.80
C PRO A 139 1.12 -27.13 -25.28
N ALA A 140 1.49 -25.85 -25.15
CA ALA A 140 0.65 -24.73 -25.54
C ALA A 140 0.73 -24.46 -27.05
N MET A 141 -0.22 -23.68 -27.57
CA MET A 141 -0.16 -23.24 -28.97
C MET A 141 1.12 -22.44 -29.23
N GLY A 142 1.87 -22.82 -30.27
CA GLY A 142 3.17 -22.24 -30.58
C GLY A 142 4.37 -23.08 -30.12
N GLY A 143 4.12 -24.16 -29.35
CA GLY A 143 5.12 -25.11 -28.89
C GLY A 143 5.75 -24.70 -27.58
#